data_AF-A0A7G7BHX8-F1
#
_entry.id   AF-A0A7G7BHX8-F1
#
_cell.length_a   1.000
_cell.length_b   1.000
_cell.length_c   1.000
_cell.angle_alpha   90.00
_cell.angle_beta   90.00
_cell.angle_gamma   90.00
#
_symmetry.space_group_name_H-M   'P 1'
#
loop_
_entity.id
_entity.type
_entity.pdbx_description
1 polymer ?
#
loop_
_entity_poly.entity_id
_entity_poly.type
_entity_poly.pdbx_seq_one_letter_code
_entity_poly.pdbx_strand_id
1 'polypeptide(L)'
;MRLTTSVSRITALHLAEAAPDGTDQEVLRYRYTDGHLTEVINSSGLPLRFSYDNRGRVMSWTDTNDSRYDYANDDRDRCTARNVYNPNSPHYYPDAAGSSDILWPEEFNGI
;
A
#
# COMPACT_ATOMS: atom_id res chain seq x y z
N MET A 1 -0.20 -17.13 -16.33
CA MET A 1 -0.68 -16.31 -15.19
C MET A 1 -1.92 -16.97 -14.62
N ARG A 2 -2.02 -17.09 -13.29
CA ARG A 2 -3.14 -17.72 -12.57
C ARG A 2 -3.58 -16.83 -11.42
N LEU A 3 -4.87 -16.90 -11.05
CA LEU A 3 -5.47 -16.11 -9.99
C LEU A 3 -6.04 -17.02 -8.91
N THR A 4 -5.83 -16.66 -7.65
CA THR A 4 -6.55 -17.24 -6.51
C THR A 4 -7.66 -16.28 -6.12
N THR A 5 -8.85 -16.81 -5.84
CA THR A 5 -10.00 -16.00 -5.44
C THR A 5 -10.65 -16.54 -4.18
N SER A 6 -11.20 -15.65 -3.35
CA SER A 6 -12.03 -15.97 -2.19
C SER A 6 -13.19 -14.99 -2.11
N VAL A 7 -14.42 -15.48 -1.87
CA VAL A 7 -15.64 -14.65 -1.71
C VAL A 7 -15.73 -13.53 -2.77
N SER A 8 -15.58 -13.89 -4.05
CA SER A 8 -15.62 -12.95 -5.19
C SER A 8 -14.57 -11.82 -5.16
N ARG A 9 -13.42 -12.05 -4.52
CA ARG A 9 -12.23 -11.19 -4.53
C ARG A 9 -11.01 -11.97 -4.97
N ILE A 10 -10.09 -11.33 -5.67
CA ILE A 10 -8.77 -11.91 -5.96
C ILE A 10 -7.93 -11.82 -4.68
N THR A 11 -7.29 -12.91 -4.29
CA THR A 11 -6.45 -12.99 -3.10
C THR A 11 -4.99 -13.28 -3.41
N ALA A 12 -4.67 -13.77 -4.61
CA ALA A 12 -3.29 -13.88 -5.07
C ALA A 12 -3.19 -13.89 -6.60
N LEU A 13 -2.03 -13.46 -7.10
CA LEU A 13 -1.58 -13.58 -8.47
C LEU A 13 -0.38 -14.52 -8.51
N HIS A 14 -0.41 -15.49 -9.42
CA HIS A 14 0.69 -16.41 -9.63
C HIS A 14 1.19 -16.40 -11.07
N LEU A 15 2.51 -16.48 -11.24
CA LEU A 15 3.16 -16.80 -12.50
C LEU A 15 3.24 -18.32 -12.63
N ALA A 16 2.70 -18.85 -13.73
CA ALA A 16 2.57 -20.29 -13.90
C ALA A 16 3.94 -20.93 -14.13
N GLU A 17 4.21 -22.05 -13.45
CA GLU A 17 5.43 -22.88 -13.62
C GLU A 17 6.75 -22.09 -13.51
N ALA A 18 6.76 -21.01 -12.72
CA ALA A 18 7.90 -20.11 -12.59
C ALA A 18 8.69 -20.29 -11.29
N ALA A 19 8.22 -21.13 -10.37
CA ALA A 19 8.99 -21.49 -9.19
C ALA A 19 10.13 -22.47 -9.57
N PRO A 20 11.22 -22.56 -8.78
CA PRO A 20 12.36 -23.43 -9.08
C PRO A 20 12.03 -24.93 -9.22
N ASP A 21 10.94 -25.39 -8.61
CA ASP A 21 10.43 -26.76 -8.68
C ASP A 21 9.39 -26.97 -9.79
N GLY A 22 9.19 -25.97 -10.67
CA GLY A 22 8.21 -26.00 -11.75
C GLY A 22 6.79 -25.73 -11.30
N THR A 23 6.56 -25.35 -10.03
CA THR A 23 5.22 -24.94 -9.56
C THR A 23 4.93 -23.47 -9.85
N ASP A 24 3.71 -23.03 -9.54
CA ASP A 24 3.31 -21.64 -9.70
C ASP A 24 3.98 -20.73 -8.66
N GLN A 25 4.68 -19.69 -9.11
CA GLN A 25 5.28 -18.69 -8.24
C GLN A 25 4.24 -17.63 -7.86
N GLU A 26 3.92 -17.50 -6.58
CA GLU A 26 3.15 -16.34 -6.09
C GLU A 26 3.95 -15.06 -6.29
N VAL A 27 3.34 -14.05 -6.92
CA VAL A 27 3.97 -12.74 -7.17
C VAL A 27 3.30 -11.61 -6.40
N LEU A 28 1.99 -11.74 -6.14
CA LEU A 28 1.23 -10.81 -5.30
C LEU A 28 0.22 -11.56 -4.44
N ARG A 29 0.02 -11.07 -3.22
CA ARG A 29 -1.05 -11.50 -2.31
C ARG A 29 -1.82 -10.28 -1.82
N TYR A 30 -3.14 -10.44 -1.73
CA TYR A 30 -4.07 -9.40 -1.30
C TYR A 30 -4.77 -9.85 -0.01
N ARG A 31 -4.88 -8.95 0.97
CA ARG A 31 -5.65 -9.16 2.20
C ARG A 31 -6.76 -8.13 2.30
N TYR A 32 -7.88 -8.58 2.84
CA TYR A 32 -9.07 -7.75 2.99
C TYR A 32 -9.59 -7.85 4.43
N THR A 33 -10.08 -6.72 4.94
CA THR A 33 -10.79 -6.64 6.22
C THR A 33 -12.06 -5.83 5.97
N ASP A 34 -13.21 -6.33 6.44
CA ASP A 34 -14.51 -5.68 6.27
C ASP A 34 -14.84 -5.26 4.82
N GLY A 35 -14.34 -6.05 3.86
CA GLY A 35 -14.55 -5.81 2.42
C GLY A 35 -13.56 -4.82 1.77
N HIS A 36 -12.69 -4.18 2.55
CA HIS A 36 -11.66 -3.25 2.08
C HIS A 36 -10.30 -3.95 1.89
N LEU A 37 -9.55 -3.56 0.86
CA LEU A 37 -8.19 -4.05 0.61
C LEU A 37 -7.24 -3.43 1.65
N THR A 38 -6.74 -4.23 2.59
CA THR A 38 -5.90 -3.72 3.67
C THR A 38 -4.42 -3.94 3.45
N GLU A 39 -4.03 -4.97 2.68
CA GLU A 39 -2.63 -5.22 2.37
C GLU A 39 -2.44 -5.75 0.94
N VAL A 40 -1.35 -5.29 0.30
CA VAL A 40 -0.76 -5.88 -0.91
C VAL A 40 0.65 -6.32 -0.56
N ILE A 41 0.96 -7.59 -0.74
CA ILE A 41 2.28 -8.17 -0.44
C ILE A 41 2.88 -8.65 -1.76
N ASN A 42 4.09 -8.19 -2.09
CA ASN A 42 4.84 -8.62 -3.28
C ASN A 42 5.93 -9.64 -2.90
N SER A 43 6.85 -9.90 -3.83
CA SER A 43 7.96 -10.84 -3.64
C SER A 43 8.93 -10.47 -2.51
N SER A 44 8.93 -9.23 -2.02
CA SER A 44 9.70 -8.86 -0.82
C SER A 44 9.16 -9.48 0.47
N GLY A 45 7.89 -9.92 0.47
CA GLY A 45 7.18 -10.38 1.66
C GLY A 45 6.72 -9.26 2.60
N LEU A 46 7.09 -8.01 2.35
CA LEU A 46 6.67 -6.84 3.12
C LEU A 46 5.34 -6.29 2.56
N PRO A 47 4.39 -5.89 3.43
CA PRO A 47 3.09 -5.40 2.99
C PRO A 47 3.10 -3.89 2.72
N LEU A 48 2.52 -3.50 1.60
CA LEU A 48 1.90 -2.18 1.42
C LEU A 48 0.54 -2.20 2.15
N ARG A 49 0.35 -1.33 3.14
CA ARG A 49 -0.83 -1.32 4.02
C ARG A 49 -1.73 -0.13 3.73
N PHE A 50 -3.05 -0.30 3.83
CA PHE A 50 -4.04 0.76 3.65
C PHE A 50 -4.92 0.93 4.89
N SER A 51 -5.30 2.18 5.18
CA SER A 51 -6.35 2.50 6.15
C SER A 51 -7.46 3.30 5.49
N TYR A 52 -8.66 3.22 6.06
CA TYR A 52 -9.87 3.80 5.50
C TYR A 52 -10.62 4.63 6.53
N ASP A 53 -11.32 5.67 6.07
CA ASP A 53 -12.33 6.34 6.87
C ASP A 53 -13.65 5.54 6.89
N ASN A 54 -14.63 6.03 7.67
CA ASN A 54 -15.94 5.40 7.81
C ASN A 54 -16.77 5.38 6.51
N ARG A 55 -16.38 6.14 5.48
CA ARG A 55 -17.00 6.15 4.15
C ARG A 55 -16.28 5.20 3.19
N GLY A 56 -15.25 4.49 3.64
CA GLY A 56 -14.48 3.56 2.83
C GLY A 56 -13.48 4.25 1.89
N ARG A 57 -13.12 5.51 2.17
CA ARG A 57 -12.09 6.25 1.42
C ARG A 57 -10.73 6.00 2.07
N VAL A 58 -9.68 5.84 1.27
CA VAL A 58 -8.33 5.67 1.82
C VAL A 58 -7.93 6.92 2.61
N MET A 59 -7.61 6.73 3.88
CA MET A 59 -7.11 7.78 4.77
C MET A 59 -5.59 7.75 4.85
N SER A 60 -4.98 6.58 4.71
CA SER A 60 -3.53 6.46 4.65
C SER A 60 -3.10 5.22 3.90
N TRP A 61 -1.84 5.22 3.49
CA TRP A 61 -1.13 4.00 3.17
C TRP A 61 0.31 4.03 3.67
N THR A 62 0.87 2.85 3.94
CA THR A 62 2.25 2.68 4.41
C THR A 62 2.95 1.70 3.49
N ASP A 63 4.04 2.15 2.86
CA ASP A 63 4.83 1.36 1.92
C ASP A 63 5.72 0.32 2.61
N THR A 64 6.43 -0.47 1.81
CA THR A 64 7.32 -1.54 2.32
C THR A 64 8.59 -1.02 3.01
N ASN A 65 8.85 0.29 2.96
CA ASN A 65 9.97 0.98 3.59
C ASN A 65 9.52 1.82 4.80
N ASP A 66 8.32 1.57 5.31
CA ASP A 66 7.65 2.31 6.39
C ASP A 66 7.39 3.80 6.10
N SER A 67 7.45 4.22 4.83
CA SER A 67 6.94 5.54 4.43
C SER A 67 5.42 5.52 4.52
N ARG A 68 4.86 6.40 5.35
CA ARG A 68 3.44 6.60 5.54
C ARG A 68 2.98 7.90 4.87
N TYR A 69 1.89 7.79 4.14
CA TYR A 69 1.21 8.89 3.48
C TYR A 69 -0.20 9.00 4.05
N ASP A 70 -0.54 10.16 4.60
CA ASP A 70 -1.84 10.43 5.20
C ASP A 70 -2.61 11.47 4.39
N TYR A 71 -3.92 11.26 4.27
CA TYR A 71 -4.85 12.13 3.57
C TYR A 71 -6.03 12.47 4.49
N ALA A 72 -6.35 13.75 4.59
CA ALA A 72 -7.60 14.21 5.17
C ALA A 72 -8.54 14.65 4.05
N ASN A 73 -9.77 14.13 4.05
CA ASN A 73 -10.79 14.49 3.08
C ASN A 73 -11.99 15.11 3.79
N ASP A 74 -12.52 16.21 3.27
CA ASP A 74 -13.78 16.79 3.76
C ASP A 74 -15.00 15.99 3.30
N ASP A 75 -16.19 16.40 3.74
CA ASP A 75 -17.46 15.72 3.40
C ASP A 75 -17.81 15.82 1.91
N ARG A 76 -17.17 16.72 1.16
CA ARG A 76 -17.36 16.92 -0.29
C ARG A 76 -16.33 16.14 -1.11
N ASP A 77 -15.64 15.17 -0.49
CA ASP A 77 -14.63 14.33 -1.13
C ASP A 77 -13.41 15.12 -1.65
N ARG A 78 -13.13 16.28 -1.05
CA ARG A 78 -11.93 17.08 -1.37
C ARG A 78 -10.83 16.78 -0.37
N CYS A 79 -9.62 16.53 -0.86
CA CYS A 79 -8.42 16.44 -0.02
C CYS A 79 -8.12 17.81 0.58
N THR A 80 -8.12 17.90 1.91
CA THR A 80 -7.87 19.13 2.68
C THR A 80 -6.50 19.15 3.34
N ALA A 81 -5.88 17.98 3.56
CA ALA A 81 -4.51 17.88 4.06
C ALA A 81 -3.83 16.63 3.52
N ARG A 82 -2.51 16.72 3.36
CA ARG A 82 -1.67 15.60 2.96
C ARG A 82 -0.37 15.66 3.75
N ASN A 83 0.01 14.55 4.38
CA ASN A 83 1.23 14.47 5.17
C ASN A 83 2.04 13.26 4.74
N VAL A 84 3.36 13.36 4.88
CA VAL A 84 4.29 12.26 4.63
C VAL A 84 5.18 12.08 5.84
N TYR A 85 5.37 10.82 6.24
CA TYR A 85 6.20 10.42 7.36
C TYR A 85 7.04 9.22 6.92
N ASN A 86 8.37 9.35 6.93
CA ASN A 86 9.26 8.22 6.70
C ASN A 86 10.40 8.25 7.73
N PRO A 87 10.41 7.34 8.73
CA PRO A 87 11.43 7.33 9.77
C PRO A 87 12.81 6.86 9.26
N ASN A 88 12.85 6.22 8.09
CA ASN A 88 14.08 5.71 7.47
C ASN A 88 14.71 6.74 6.50
N SER A 89 14.09 7.91 6.30
CA SER A 89 14.65 8.96 5.45
C SER A 89 15.84 9.64 6.14
N PRO A 90 16.98 9.87 5.45
CA PRO A 90 18.08 10.67 6.01
C PRO A 90 17.69 12.14 6.26
N HIS A 91 16.56 12.59 5.69
CA HIS A 91 15.96 13.91 5.92
C HIS A 91 14.81 13.88 6.94
N TYR A 92 14.65 12.77 7.69
CA TYR A 92 13.66 12.67 8.74
C TYR A 92 14.07 13.51 9.96
N TYR A 93 13.33 14.59 10.20
CA TYR A 93 13.45 15.42 11.40
C TYR A 93 12.14 15.30 12.20
N PRO A 94 12.13 14.59 13.34
CA PRO A 94 10.90 14.28 14.08
C PRO A 94 10.21 15.52 14.70
N ASP A 95 10.93 16.63 14.83
CA ASP A 95 10.48 17.91 15.37
C ASP A 95 10.26 18.99 14.29
N ALA A 96 10.68 18.76 13.05
CA ALA A 96 10.42 19.68 11.96
C ALA A 96 8.95 19.58 11.54
N ALA A 97 8.27 20.72 11.47
CA ALA A 97 6.93 20.83 10.92
C ALA A 97 6.96 20.47 9.42
N GLY A 98 6.84 19.19 9.09
CA GLY A 98 6.60 18.69 7.74
C GLY A 98 7.73 18.90 6.74
N SER A 99 8.98 18.55 7.07
CA SER A 99 10.05 18.55 6.07
C SER A 99 9.86 17.35 5.12
N SER A 100 9.24 17.60 3.97
CA SER A 100 8.98 16.59 2.94
C SER A 100 9.67 16.94 1.63
N ASP A 101 10.94 16.55 1.50
CA ASP A 101 11.53 16.17 0.20
C ASP A 101 11.23 14.69 -0.12
N ILE A 102 10.16 14.15 0.47
CA ILE A 102 9.66 12.82 0.14
C ILE A 102 8.68 12.99 -1.01
N LEU A 103 9.05 12.44 -2.17
CA LEU A 103 8.26 12.49 -3.39
C LEU A 103 6.83 12.04 -3.13
N TRP A 104 5.88 12.73 -3.75
CA TRP A 104 4.48 12.37 -3.59
C TRP A 104 4.20 10.98 -4.18
N PRO A 105 3.17 10.28 -3.69
CA PRO A 105 2.67 9.00 -4.23
C PRO A 105 2.56 8.94 -5.74
N GLU A 106 2.10 10.03 -6.35
CA GLU A 106 1.90 10.19 -7.79
C GLU A 106 3.22 10.42 -8.57
N GLU A 107 4.29 10.72 -7.86
CA GLU A 107 5.66 10.87 -8.36
C GLU A 107 6.52 9.63 -8.04
N PHE A 108 6.00 8.70 -7.23
CA PHE A 108 6.66 7.46 -6.83
C PHE A 108 6.30 6.33 -7.81
N ASN A 109 7.22 5.97 -8.72
CA ASN A 109 7.04 4.89 -9.70
C ASN A 109 7.15 3.47 -9.08
N GLY A 110 6.58 3.26 -7.89
CA GLY A 110 6.69 2.00 -7.15
C GLY A 110 5.79 0.87 -7.68
N ILE A 111 6.07 0.37 -8.89
CA ILE A 111 5.71 -1.00 -9.34
C ILE A 111 6.81 -1.55 -10.25
#